data_AF-A0A1Q5WWV6-F1
#
_entry.id   AF-A0A1Q5WWV6-F1
#
_cell.length_a   1.000
_cell.length_b   1.000
_cell.length_c   1.000
_cell.angle_alpha   90.00
_cell.angle_beta   90.00
_cell.angle_gamma   90.00
#
_symmetry.space_group_name_H-M   'P 1'
#
loop_
_entity.id
_entity.type
_entity.pdbx_description
1 polymer ?
#
loop_
_entity_poly.entity_id
_entity_poly.type
_entity_poly.pdbx_seq_one_letter_code
_entity_poly.pdbx_strand_id
1 'polypeptide(L)'
;MKLDLRNISMGQMWKYLNPHKSIKSIQNKENGMNMFEKISFYPGKVIYEDFHIDINKPLDFEDDGLKEDMFKVQYPDNLILDIGWYDGINKFIIYIIKDFDWDNPIQKTECDLVDLYYKTETCAILIRDLLSKK
;
A
#
# COMPACT_ATOMS: atom_id res chain seq x y z
N MET A 1 7.74 2.92 30.15
CA MET A 1 7.72 1.60 29.47
C MET A 1 7.60 1.88 27.97
N LYS A 2 8.68 1.71 27.18
CA LYS A 2 8.61 1.91 25.73
C LYS A 2 7.93 0.68 25.12
N LEU A 3 6.81 0.88 24.44
CA LEU A 3 6.12 -0.18 23.69
C LEU A 3 7.00 -0.59 22.49
N ASP A 4 7.27 -1.89 22.35
CA ASP A 4 7.90 -2.43 21.14
C ASP A 4 6.84 -2.55 20.05
N LEU A 5 6.91 -1.64 19.07
CA LEU A 5 5.93 -1.54 17.97
C LEU A 5 6.10 -2.65 16.92
N ARG A 6 7.11 -3.52 17.06
CA ARG A 6 7.43 -4.54 16.06
C ARG A 6 6.53 -5.78 16.08
N ASN A 7 5.67 -5.92 17.10
CA ASN A 7 4.80 -7.10 17.30
C ASN A 7 3.33 -6.76 17.59
N ILE A 8 2.88 -5.55 17.25
CA ILE A 8 1.47 -5.15 17.43
C ILE A 8 0.69 -5.48 16.16
N SER A 9 -0.43 -6.19 16.31
CA SER A 9 -1.34 -6.43 15.19
C SER A 9 -1.91 -5.12 14.65
N MET A 10 -2.31 -5.07 13.39
CA MET A 10 -2.96 -3.88 12.79
C MET A 10 -4.16 -3.39 13.62
N GLY A 11 -4.93 -4.30 14.22
CA GLY A 11 -5.99 -3.94 15.17
C GLY A 11 -5.50 -3.27 16.45
N GLN A 12 -4.28 -3.58 16.92
CA GLN A 12 -3.63 -2.85 18.00
C GLN A 12 -3.05 -1.51 17.53
N MET A 13 -2.41 -1.47 16.36
CA MET A 13 -1.85 -0.23 15.79
C MET A 13 -2.95 0.79 15.48
N TRP A 14 -4.09 0.36 14.96
CA TRP A 14 -5.24 1.21 14.70
C TRP A 14 -5.84 1.81 15.98
N LYS A 15 -5.82 1.06 17.11
CA LYS A 15 -6.23 1.59 18.43
C LYS A 15 -5.32 2.71 18.89
N TYR A 16 -4.01 2.58 18.68
CA TYR A 16 -3.05 3.65 19.00
C TYR A 16 -3.29 4.90 18.16
N LEU A 17 -3.59 4.73 16.86
CA LEU A 17 -3.86 5.84 15.95
C LEU A 17 -5.25 6.47 16.14
N ASN A 18 -6.23 5.74 16.71
CA ASN A 18 -7.63 6.18 16.82
C ASN A 18 -8.25 5.83 18.19
N PRO A 19 -7.78 6.42 19.31
CA PRO A 19 -8.15 6.01 20.67
C PRO A 19 -9.63 6.23 21.03
N HIS A 20 -10.37 7.02 20.25
CA HIS A 20 -11.78 7.34 20.49
C HIS A 20 -12.77 6.34 19.87
N LYS A 21 -12.32 5.32 19.13
CA LYS A 21 -13.20 4.32 18.49
C LYS A 21 -13.27 3.02 19.29
N SER A 22 -14.48 2.54 19.57
CA SER A 22 -14.72 1.37 20.42
C SER A 22 -14.43 0.04 19.69
N ILE A 23 -13.86 -0.94 20.41
CA ILE A 23 -13.43 -2.25 19.87
C ILE A 23 -14.56 -3.00 19.15
N LYS A 24 -15.81 -2.89 19.63
CA LYS A 24 -16.99 -3.51 19.01
C LYS A 24 -17.36 -2.92 17.63
N SER A 25 -16.98 -1.67 17.35
CA SER A 25 -17.19 -1.04 16.05
C SER A 25 -16.12 -1.41 15.01
N ILE A 26 -15.02 -2.00 15.48
CA ILE A 26 -13.85 -2.39 14.67
C ILE A 26 -14.07 -3.80 14.10
N GLN A 27 -14.42 -4.78 14.93
CA GLN A 27 -14.65 -6.17 14.50
C GLN A 27 -15.81 -6.32 13.49
N ASN A 28 -16.82 -5.45 13.54
CA ASN A 28 -17.94 -5.49 12.59
C ASN A 28 -17.66 -4.76 11.26
N LYS A 29 -16.50 -4.10 11.10
CA LYS A 29 -16.09 -3.37 9.88
C LYS A 29 -14.85 -3.97 9.20
N GLU A 30 -14.21 -4.97 9.80
CA GLU A 30 -13.02 -5.63 9.26
C GLU A 30 -13.30 -6.47 7.99
N ASN A 31 -14.58 -6.68 7.63
CA ASN A 31 -14.97 -7.39 6.40
C ASN A 31 -15.11 -6.49 5.15
N GLY A 32 -14.58 -5.26 5.13
CA GLY A 32 -14.77 -4.43 3.93
C GLY A 32 -14.06 -3.07 3.82
N MET A 33 -13.03 -2.75 4.61
CA MET A 33 -12.17 -1.61 4.27
C MET A 33 -11.06 -2.07 3.34
N ASN A 34 -11.07 -1.53 2.12
CA ASN A 34 -9.99 -1.69 1.17
C ASN A 34 -8.72 -0.96 1.69
N MET A 35 -7.55 -1.61 1.59
CA MET A 35 -6.25 -1.12 2.10
C MET A 35 -5.98 0.34 1.71
N PHE A 36 -6.35 0.76 0.50
CA PHE A 36 -6.04 2.09 -0.03
C PHE A 36 -7.25 3.02 -0.12
N GLU A 37 -8.40 2.66 0.45
CA GLU A 37 -9.68 3.40 0.31
C GLU A 37 -9.59 4.89 0.69
N LYS A 38 -8.70 5.24 1.63
CA LYS A 38 -8.55 6.60 2.16
C LYS A 38 -7.49 7.44 1.45
N ILE A 39 -6.71 6.84 0.54
CA ILE A 39 -5.68 7.56 -0.19
C ILE A 39 -6.32 8.27 -1.39
N SER A 40 -6.09 9.57 -1.52
CA SER A 40 -6.49 10.30 -2.72
C SER A 40 -5.49 10.09 -3.84
N PHE A 41 -5.90 9.33 -4.85
CA PHE A 41 -5.10 9.11 -6.05
C PHE A 41 -5.29 10.18 -7.12
N TYR A 42 -6.15 11.19 -6.93
CA TYR A 42 -6.35 12.26 -7.90
C TYR A 42 -5.01 12.98 -8.23
N PRO A 43 -4.72 13.25 -9.53
CA PRO A 43 -5.59 13.08 -10.71
C PRO A 43 -5.56 11.69 -11.38
N GLY A 44 -4.88 10.72 -10.77
CA GLY A 44 -4.83 9.35 -11.26
C GLY A 44 -6.10 8.55 -11.02
N LYS A 45 -6.22 7.44 -11.76
CA LYS A 45 -7.31 6.47 -11.71
C LYS A 45 -6.75 5.10 -11.39
N VAL A 46 -7.34 4.40 -10.42
CA VAL A 46 -7.06 2.97 -10.18
C VAL A 46 -7.49 2.19 -11.42
N ILE A 47 -6.56 1.49 -12.05
CA ILE A 47 -6.78 0.70 -13.27
C ILE A 47 -6.70 -0.81 -13.02
N TYR A 48 -6.10 -1.21 -11.91
CA TYR A 48 -6.00 -2.60 -11.49
C TYR A 48 -5.95 -2.68 -9.97
N GLU A 49 -6.70 -3.61 -9.40
CA GLU A 49 -6.77 -3.87 -7.96
C GLU A 49 -7.12 -5.34 -7.72
N ASP A 50 -6.13 -6.08 -7.24
CA ASP A 50 -6.19 -7.46 -6.79
C ASP A 50 -5.39 -7.56 -5.49
N PHE A 51 -5.79 -6.73 -4.51
CA PHE A 51 -5.11 -6.60 -3.23
C PHE A 51 -5.94 -7.27 -2.13
N HIS A 52 -5.71 -8.56 -1.93
CA HIS A 52 -6.44 -9.38 -0.96
C HIS A 52 -5.47 -10.09 -0.02
N ILE A 53 -5.06 -9.40 1.04
CA ILE A 53 -4.16 -9.93 2.06
C ILE A 53 -4.92 -10.24 3.34
N ASP A 54 -4.79 -11.48 3.82
CA ASP A 54 -5.26 -11.85 5.16
C ASP A 54 -4.19 -11.50 6.20
N ILE A 55 -4.38 -10.39 6.91
CA ILE A 55 -3.43 -9.89 7.92
C ILE A 55 -3.22 -10.84 9.11
N ASN A 56 -4.06 -11.88 9.25
CA ASN A 56 -3.92 -12.88 10.31
C ASN A 56 -3.02 -14.05 9.90
N LYS A 57 -2.60 -14.08 8.62
CA LYS A 57 -1.66 -15.07 8.10
C LYS A 57 -0.26 -14.46 7.98
N PRO A 58 0.80 -15.28 8.14
CA PRO A 58 2.14 -14.89 7.73
C PRO A 58 2.13 -14.50 6.24
N LEU A 59 2.90 -13.47 5.89
CA LEU A 59 3.21 -13.18 4.50
C LEU A 59 4.34 -14.11 4.07
N ASP A 60 4.01 -15.17 3.36
CA ASP A 60 4.97 -16.11 2.82
C ASP A 60 4.56 -16.56 1.42
N PHE A 61 5.43 -17.37 0.80
CA PHE A 61 5.28 -17.85 -0.56
C PHE A 61 4.01 -18.70 -0.79
N GLU A 62 3.37 -19.20 0.28
CA GLU A 62 2.13 -19.99 0.16
C GLU A 62 0.87 -19.10 0.19
N ASP A 63 1.02 -17.77 0.34
CA ASP A 63 -0.09 -16.83 0.25
C ASP A 63 -0.42 -16.50 -1.22
N ASP A 64 -1.43 -17.19 -1.77
CA ASP A 64 -1.98 -16.96 -3.12
C ASP A 64 -2.42 -15.50 -3.38
N GLY A 65 -2.58 -14.69 -2.33
CA GLY A 65 -2.90 -13.27 -2.41
C GLY A 65 -1.71 -12.38 -2.79
N LEU A 66 -0.47 -12.86 -2.63
CA LEU A 66 0.74 -12.09 -2.91
C LEU A 66 1.21 -12.29 -4.35
N LYS A 67 1.28 -11.19 -5.11
CA LYS A 67 1.61 -11.19 -6.55
C LYS A 67 2.52 -10.02 -6.88
N GLU A 68 3.32 -10.13 -7.94
CA GLU A 68 4.16 -9.01 -8.42
C GLU A 68 3.32 -7.83 -8.93
N ASP A 69 2.04 -8.06 -9.25
CA ASP A 69 1.07 -7.06 -9.67
C ASP A 69 -0.18 -7.17 -8.80
N MET A 70 -0.36 -6.25 -7.84
CA MET A 70 -1.50 -6.25 -6.92
C MET A 70 -2.35 -4.99 -7.04
N PHE A 71 -1.76 -3.84 -7.34
CA PHE A 71 -2.48 -2.57 -7.39
C PHE A 71 -1.80 -1.57 -8.32
N LYS A 72 -2.55 -1.02 -9.28
CA LYS A 72 -2.02 -0.04 -10.25
C LYS A 72 -2.91 1.19 -10.37
N VAL A 73 -2.27 2.35 -10.37
CA VAL A 73 -2.90 3.65 -10.62
C VAL A 73 -2.24 4.31 -11.81
N GLN A 74 -3.04 4.66 -12.82
CA GLN A 74 -2.59 5.43 -13.96
C GLN A 74 -2.87 6.91 -13.75
N TYR A 75 -1.84 7.72 -13.89
CA TYR A 75 -1.87 9.17 -13.83
C TYR A 75 -1.72 9.79 -15.23
N PRO A 76 -2.02 11.09 -15.39
CA PRO A 76 -1.60 11.85 -16.56
C PRO A 76 -0.10 11.71 -16.85
N ASP A 77 0.30 12.04 -18.08
CA ASP A 77 1.68 11.96 -18.57
C ASP A 77 2.33 10.57 -18.49
N ASN A 78 1.50 9.53 -18.61
CA ASN A 78 1.89 8.12 -18.56
C ASN A 78 2.66 7.74 -17.29
N LEU A 79 2.43 8.46 -16.18
CA LEU A 79 2.94 8.06 -14.87
C LEU A 79 2.06 6.93 -14.32
N ILE A 80 2.70 5.91 -13.73
CA ILE A 80 2.01 4.78 -13.13
C ILE A 80 2.59 4.56 -11.74
N LEU A 81 1.71 4.42 -10.75
CA LEU A 81 2.02 3.85 -9.45
C LEU A 81 1.67 2.36 -9.52
N ASP A 82 2.63 1.49 -9.28
CA ASP A 82 2.47 0.02 -9.34
C ASP A 82 2.93 -0.59 -8.02
N ILE A 83 2.14 -1.51 -7.46
CA ILE A 83 2.43 -2.17 -6.18
C ILE A 83 2.36 -3.67 -6.38
N GLY A 84 3.41 -4.35 -5.94
CA GLY A 84 3.51 -5.80 -5.93
C GLY A 84 4.31 -6.34 -4.77
N TRP A 85 4.19 -7.64 -4.54
CA TRP A 85 5.01 -8.43 -3.63
C TRP A 85 6.09 -9.20 -4.39
N TYR A 86 7.30 -9.23 -3.84
CA TYR A 86 8.47 -9.86 -4.46
C TYR A 86 9.08 -10.89 -3.50
N ASP A 87 8.77 -12.17 -3.72
CA ASP A 87 9.20 -13.29 -2.87
C ASP A 87 10.71 -13.38 -2.68
N GLY A 88 11.48 -13.02 -3.71
CA GLY A 88 12.95 -13.07 -3.65
C GLY A 88 13.55 -12.18 -2.55
N ILE A 89 12.82 -11.16 -2.10
CA ILE A 89 13.25 -10.25 -1.02
C ILE A 89 12.26 -10.16 0.14
N ASN A 90 11.11 -10.84 0.06
CA ASN A 90 10.01 -10.79 1.03
C ASN A 90 9.59 -9.35 1.38
N LYS A 91 9.36 -8.52 0.35
CA LYS A 91 8.92 -7.13 0.50
C LYS A 91 7.86 -6.77 -0.55
N PHE A 92 7.05 -5.78 -0.20
CA PHE A 92 6.33 -5.02 -1.21
C PHE A 92 7.28 -4.04 -1.89
N ILE A 93 7.09 -3.88 -3.19
CA ILE A 93 7.74 -2.85 -3.98
C ILE A 93 6.65 -1.94 -4.54
N ILE A 94 6.81 -0.64 -4.30
CA ILE A 94 6.02 0.42 -4.92
C ILE A 94 6.90 1.07 -5.98
N TYR A 95 6.50 0.93 -7.23
CA TYR A 95 7.12 1.62 -8.35
C TYR A 95 6.35 2.90 -8.71
N ILE A 96 7.11 3.94 -9.03
CA ILE A 96 6.63 5.05 -9.87
C ILE A 96 7.38 4.91 -11.19
N ILE A 97 6.66 4.57 -12.26
CA ILE A 97 7.23 4.43 -13.61
C ILE A 97 6.62 5.45 -14.56
N LYS A 98 7.27 5.65 -15.70
CA LYS A 98 6.78 6.48 -16.80
C LYS A 98 6.86 5.70 -18.09
N ASP A 99 5.89 5.90 -18.97
CA ASP A 99 5.89 5.31 -20.32
C ASP A 99 6.06 3.78 -20.32
N PHE A 100 5.54 3.10 -19.30
CA PHE A 100 5.60 1.64 -19.15
C PHE A 100 7.03 1.06 -19.07
N ASP A 101 7.99 1.84 -18.57
CA ASP A 101 9.38 1.41 -18.36
C ASP A 101 9.61 1.01 -16.88
N TRP A 102 9.54 -0.30 -16.60
CA TRP A 102 9.86 -0.87 -15.29
C TRP A 102 11.36 -1.05 -15.07
N ASP A 103 12.17 -1.04 -16.13
CA ASP A 103 13.63 -1.17 -16.03
C ASP A 103 14.27 0.13 -15.53
N ASN A 104 13.65 1.28 -15.83
CA ASN A 104 14.10 2.61 -15.40
C ASN A 104 13.01 3.37 -14.62
N PRO A 105 12.63 2.89 -13.41
CA PRO A 105 11.60 3.55 -12.62
C PRO A 105 12.08 4.93 -12.15
N ILE A 106 11.15 5.90 -12.09
CA ILE A 106 11.39 7.20 -11.45
C ILE A 106 11.67 7.01 -9.96
N GLN A 107 10.94 6.09 -9.32
CA GLN A 107 11.12 5.75 -7.91
C GLN A 107 10.83 4.26 -7.71
N LYS A 108 11.67 3.59 -6.92
CA LYS A 108 11.44 2.24 -6.38
C LYS A 108 11.46 2.32 -4.85
N THR A 109 10.39 1.91 -4.20
CA THR A 109 10.29 1.93 -2.73
C THR A 109 9.96 0.54 -2.20
N GLU A 110 10.89 -0.03 -1.44
CA GLU A 110 10.69 -1.31 -0.74
C GLU A 110 10.07 -1.09 0.64
N CYS A 111 9.16 -1.98 1.05
CA CYS A 111 8.49 -1.89 2.34
C CYS A 111 7.86 -3.18 2.85
N ASP A 112 7.63 -3.20 4.17
CA ASP A 112 6.83 -4.21 4.84
C ASP A 112 5.35 -3.82 4.87
N LEU A 113 4.47 -4.78 5.15
CA LEU A 113 3.02 -4.56 5.25
C LEU A 113 2.65 -3.39 6.20
N VAL A 114 3.36 -3.29 7.33
CA VAL A 114 3.15 -2.23 8.34
C VAL A 114 3.37 -0.83 7.77
N ASP A 115 4.22 -0.73 6.74
CA ASP A 115 4.62 0.52 6.13
C ASP A 115 3.87 0.84 4.82
N LEU A 116 3.25 -0.18 4.23
CA LEU A 116 2.72 -0.13 2.87
C LEU A 116 1.75 1.03 2.66
N TYR A 117 0.80 1.24 3.59
CA TYR A 117 -0.18 2.31 3.48
C TYR A 117 0.47 3.69 3.33
N TYR A 118 1.36 4.07 4.26
CA TYR A 118 1.92 5.42 4.26
C TYR A 118 2.89 5.64 3.11
N LYS A 119 3.59 4.58 2.67
CA LYS A 119 4.50 4.67 1.53
C LYS A 119 3.74 4.80 0.22
N THR A 120 2.59 4.11 0.07
CA THR A 120 1.69 4.33 -1.06
C THR A 120 1.18 5.76 -1.09
N GLU A 121 0.74 6.30 0.05
CA GLU A 121 0.27 7.69 0.14
C GLU A 121 1.40 8.69 -0.21
N THR A 122 2.62 8.44 0.28
CA THR A 122 3.80 9.26 -0.02
C THR A 122 4.13 9.22 -1.51
N CYS A 123 4.05 8.05 -2.15
CA CYS A 123 4.29 7.91 -3.59
C CYS A 123 3.20 8.62 -4.42
N ALA A 124 1.93 8.55 -4.00
CA ALA A 124 0.83 9.26 -4.66
C ALA A 124 1.02 10.80 -4.57
N ILE A 125 1.53 11.31 -3.44
CA ILE A 125 1.89 12.73 -3.28
C ILE A 125 3.07 13.08 -4.18
N LEU A 126 4.11 12.24 -4.23
CA LEU A 126 5.27 12.47 -5.10
C LEU A 126 4.86 12.57 -6.57
N ILE A 127 3.97 11.70 -7.06
CA ILE A 127 3.44 11.78 -8.43
C ILE A 127 2.71 13.11 -8.65
N ARG A 128 1.89 13.55 -7.70
CA ARG A 128 1.19 14.85 -7.79
C ARG A 128 2.18 16.01 -7.89
N ASP A 129 3.27 15.98 -7.14
CA ASP A 129 4.33 16.98 -7.21
C ASP A 129 5.11 16.92 -8.53
N LEU A 130 5.26 15.75 -9.14
CA LEU A 130 5.85 15.62 -10.48
C LEU A 130 4.94 16.22 -11.56
N LEU A 131 3.62 16.08 -11.41
CA LEU A 131 2.64 16.65 -12.33
C LEU A 131 2.49 18.16 -12.19
N SER A 132 2.69 18.73 -10.99
CA SER A 132 2.54 20.18 -10.74
C SER A 132 3.74 21.02 -11.18
N LYS A 133 4.89 20.39 -11.45
CA LYS A 133 6.13 21.05 -11.87
C LYS A 133 6.25 21.24 -13.40
N LYS A 134 5.21 20.89 -14.14
CA LYS A 134 5.14 21.06 -15.60
C LYS A 134 4.28 22.27 -15.94
#